data_AF-A0A822ZV67-F1
#
_entry.id   AF-A0A822ZV67-F1
#
_cell.length_a   1.000
_cell.length_b   1.000
_cell.length_c   1.000
_cell.angle_alpha   90.00
_cell.angle_beta   90.00
_cell.angle_gamma   90.00
#
_symmetry.space_group_name_H-M   'P 1'
#
loop_
_entity.id
_entity.type
_entity.pdbx_description
1 polymer ?
#
loop_
_entity_poly.entity_id
_entity_poly.type
_entity_poly.pdbx_seq_one_letter_code
_entity_poly.pdbx_strand_id
1 'polypeptide(L)'
;MEYIMPKECIILNVLLAIVDFLTYESIRMSQCVDTTDERTLAVVTKCDKSPEDLLENFTSDDVNIGLGYVYVRNRIKDKSYEEARVEEARLFQTDPFLSQIDKSIVGIPILA
;
A
#
# COMPACT_ATOMS: atom_id res chain seq x y z
N MET A 1 11.03 12.37 12.33
CA MET A 1 11.62 13.06 11.16
C MET A 1 13.06 12.61 10.91
N GLU A 2 13.91 12.50 11.93
CA GLU A 2 15.32 12.08 11.82
C GLU A 2 15.58 10.93 10.83
N TYR A 3 14.77 9.86 10.86
CA TYR A 3 14.95 8.70 9.98
C TYR A 3 14.50 8.90 8.52
N ILE A 4 13.59 9.84 8.24
CA ILE A 4 13.04 10.06 6.89
C ILE A 4 13.60 11.32 6.21
N MET A 5 14.39 12.12 6.94
CA MET A 5 15.07 13.31 6.40
C MET A 5 16.22 12.99 5.43
N PRO A 6 17.08 11.98 5.67
CA PRO A 6 18.16 11.63 4.74
C PRO A 6 17.59 11.28 3.36
N LYS A 7 18.26 11.75 2.30
CA LYS A 7 17.80 11.55 0.91
C LYS A 7 17.97 10.11 0.44
N GLU A 8 18.86 9.37 1.07
CA GLU A 8 19.13 7.96 0.84
C GLU A 8 18.04 7.05 1.46
N CYS A 9 17.17 7.60 2.30
CA CYS A 9 16.10 6.83 2.94
C CYS A 9 14.86 6.77 2.06
N ILE A 10 14.44 5.54 1.71
CA ILE A 10 13.13 5.28 1.11
C ILE A 10 12.07 5.38 2.21
N ILE A 11 11.04 6.18 1.96
CA ILE A 11 9.92 6.34 2.87
C ILE A 11 8.85 5.32 2.48
N LEU A 12 8.58 4.39 3.38
CA LEU A 12 7.49 3.43 3.23
C LEU A 12 6.26 3.91 4.00
N ASN A 13 5.31 4.51 3.28
CA ASN A 13 4.03 4.92 3.86
C ASN A 13 3.10 3.72 3.97
N VAL A 14 2.70 3.35 5.20
CA VAL A 14 1.78 2.24 5.42
C VAL A 14 0.37 2.79 5.66
N LEU A 15 -0.53 2.45 4.74
CA LEU A 15 -1.87 3.02 4.65
C LEU A 15 -2.91 1.89 4.77
N LEU A 16 -4.09 2.16 5.31
CA LEU A 16 -5.16 1.17 5.42
C LEU A 16 -6.14 1.38 4.27
N ALA A 17 -6.57 0.28 3.65
CA ALA A 17 -7.55 0.29 2.57
C ALA A 17 -8.92 0.91 2.90
N ILE A 18 -9.24 1.13 4.18
CA ILE A 18 -10.59 1.51 4.66
C ILE A 18 -10.70 3.03 4.88
N VAL A 19 -9.60 3.77 4.83
CA VAL A 19 -9.57 5.20 5.19
C VAL A 19 -9.02 6.00 4.01
N ASP A 20 -9.57 7.18 3.79
CA ASP A 20 -9.13 8.13 2.76
C ASP A 20 -7.66 8.58 2.98
N PHE A 21 -6.86 8.53 1.91
CA PHE A 21 -5.44 8.90 1.87
C PHE A 21 -5.17 10.31 2.37
N LEU A 22 -6.09 11.25 2.11
CA LEU A 22 -5.93 12.65 2.47
C LEU A 22 -5.91 12.87 4.00
N THR A 23 -6.38 11.87 4.76
CA THR A 23 -6.40 11.93 6.23
C THR A 23 -5.11 11.40 6.87
N TYR A 24 -4.20 10.79 6.09
CA TYR A 24 -3.00 10.19 6.63
C TYR A 24 -1.92 11.22 6.93
N GLU A 25 -1.64 11.40 8.22
CA GLU A 25 -0.52 12.23 8.65
C GLU A 25 0.83 11.72 8.11
N SER A 26 0.97 10.42 7.86
CA SER A 26 2.21 9.86 7.29
C SER A 26 2.50 10.40 5.89
N ILE A 27 1.47 10.62 5.06
CA ILE A 27 1.59 11.26 3.75
C ILE A 27 2.11 12.69 3.92
N ARG A 28 1.48 13.47 4.80
CA ARG A 28 1.90 14.85 5.10
C ARG A 28 3.35 14.91 5.59
N MET A 29 3.73 14.00 6.47
CA MET A 29 5.10 13.90 6.97
C MET A 29 6.09 13.56 5.87
N SER A 30 5.75 12.64 4.95
CA SER A 30 6.61 12.28 3.83
C SER A 30 6.79 13.44 2.84
N GLN A 31 5.71 14.12 2.48
CA GLN A 31 5.75 15.29 1.58
C GLN A 31 6.59 16.44 2.14
N CYS A 32 6.65 16.60 3.48
CA CYS A 32 7.51 17.61 4.11
C CYS A 32 9.00 17.38 3.86
N VAL A 33 9.43 16.14 3.58
CA VAL A 33 10.85 15.79 3.40
C VAL A 33 11.16 15.26 2.00
N ASP A 34 10.13 14.91 1.24
CA ASP A 34 10.20 14.34 -0.10
C ASP A 34 9.30 15.08 -1.08
N THR A 35 9.57 16.36 -1.30
CA THR A 35 8.76 17.24 -2.16
C THR A 35 8.82 16.89 -3.66
N THR A 36 9.75 16.02 -4.06
CA THR A 36 9.88 15.54 -5.45
C THR A 36 9.23 14.15 -5.64
N ASP A 37 8.74 13.55 -4.55
CA ASP A 37 8.12 12.22 -4.48
C ASP A 37 9.04 11.06 -4.96
N GLU A 38 10.34 11.29 -5.15
CA GLU A 38 11.27 10.35 -5.79
C GLU A 38 11.64 9.14 -4.92
N ARG A 39 11.32 9.16 -3.63
CA ARG A 39 11.74 8.13 -2.67
C ARG A 39 10.63 7.69 -1.72
N THR A 40 9.39 8.05 -2.03
CA THR A 40 8.22 7.66 -1.23
C THR A 40 7.44 6.57 -1.95
N LEU A 41 7.24 5.44 -1.27
CA LEU A 41 6.43 4.30 -1.70
C LEU A 41 5.24 4.14 -0.75
N ALA A 42 4.05 3.95 -1.29
CA ALA A 42 2.84 3.69 -0.52
C ALA A 42 2.51 2.20 -0.49
N VAL A 43 2.32 1.64 0.70
CA VAL A 43 1.87 0.26 0.91
C VAL A 43 0.48 0.29 1.52
N VAL A 44 -0.48 -0.20 0.76
CA VAL A 44 -1.87 -0.29 1.18
C VAL A 44 -2.11 -1.64 1.81
N THR A 45 -2.54 -1.63 3.06
CA THR A 45 -2.72 -2.80 3.90
C THR A 45 -4.18 -3.08 4.17
N LYS A 46 -4.46 -4.30 4.62
CA LYS A 46 -5.82 -4.76 4.99
C LYS A 46 -6.82 -4.65 3.84
N CYS A 47 -6.38 -4.89 2.60
CA CYS A 47 -7.25 -4.90 1.42
C CYS A 47 -8.40 -5.90 1.54
N ASP A 48 -8.29 -6.92 2.41
CA ASP A 48 -9.36 -7.86 2.73
C ASP A 48 -10.57 -7.24 3.47
N LYS A 49 -10.45 -6.00 3.96
CA LYS A 49 -11.47 -5.36 4.80
C LYS A 49 -12.42 -4.43 4.08
N SER A 50 -11.95 -3.79 2.99
CA SER A 50 -12.84 -3.01 2.13
C SER A 50 -12.39 -3.12 0.67
N PRO A 51 -12.66 -4.25 0.00
CA PRO A 51 -12.23 -4.48 -1.37
C PRO A 51 -12.98 -3.62 -2.39
N GLU A 52 -14.25 -3.28 -2.13
CA GLU A 52 -15.09 -2.46 -3.01
C GLU A 52 -14.64 -0.99 -2.97
N ASP A 53 -14.55 -0.40 -1.77
CA ASP A 53 -14.09 0.99 -1.57
C ASP A 53 -12.67 1.22 -2.10
N LEU A 54 -11.83 0.18 -2.11
CA LEU A 54 -10.46 0.27 -2.61
C LEU A 54 -10.41 0.56 -4.12
N LEU A 55 -11.35 0.05 -4.91
CA LEU A 55 -11.35 0.31 -6.35
C LEU A 55 -11.81 1.76 -6.64
N GLU A 56 -12.78 2.24 -5.88
CA GLU A 56 -13.37 3.57 -6.05
C GLU A 56 -12.42 4.68 -5.57
N ASN A 57 -11.77 4.52 -4.41
CA ASN A 57 -10.93 5.56 -3.80
C ASN A 57 -9.53 5.70 -4.43
N PHE A 58 -9.11 4.77 -5.28
CA PHE A 58 -7.76 4.76 -5.86
C PHE A 58 -7.71 5.09 -7.35
N THR A 59 -8.87 5.33 -7.97
CA THR A 59 -8.95 5.88 -9.32
C THR A 59 -8.84 7.40 -9.34
N SER A 60 -8.84 8.07 -8.17
CA SER A 60 -8.53 9.48 -8.06
C SER A 60 -7.04 9.70 -7.74
N ASP A 61 -6.33 10.37 -8.64
CA ASP A 61 -4.93 10.83 -8.53
C ASP A 61 -4.72 11.87 -7.41
N ASP A 62 -5.47 11.80 -6.31
CA ASP A 62 -5.51 12.87 -5.30
C ASP A 62 -4.24 12.95 -4.44
N VAL A 63 -3.38 11.92 -4.47
CA VAL A 63 -2.09 11.90 -3.77
C VAL A 63 -0.99 11.43 -4.72
N ASN A 64 -0.04 12.31 -5.02
CA ASN A 64 1.13 11.94 -5.81
C ASN A 64 2.11 11.14 -4.92
N ILE A 65 2.40 9.90 -5.31
CA ILE A 65 3.41 9.04 -4.67
C ILE A 65 4.34 8.56 -5.78
N GLY A 66 5.59 9.04 -5.80
CA GLY A 66 6.42 8.94 -6.99
C GLY A 66 6.95 7.53 -7.24
N LEU A 67 7.20 6.71 -6.21
CA LEU A 67 7.49 5.27 -6.40
C LEU A 67 6.21 4.43 -6.56
N GLY A 68 5.04 5.05 -6.47
CA GLY A 68 3.74 4.40 -6.66
C GLY A 68 3.20 3.68 -5.43
N TYR A 69 2.35 2.69 -5.69
CA TYR A 69 1.57 1.97 -4.69
C TYR A 69 1.79 0.47 -4.80
N VAL A 70 1.77 -0.23 -3.65
CA VAL A 70 1.68 -1.68 -3.59
C VAL A 70 0.57 -2.09 -2.63
N TYR A 71 -0.36 -2.92 -3.09
CA TYR A 71 -1.45 -3.44 -2.28
C TYR A 71 -1.08 -4.78 -1.67
N VAL A 72 -1.28 -4.95 -0.37
CA VAL A 72 -0.89 -6.15 0.35
C VAL A 72 -1.95 -6.60 1.35
N ARG A 73 -1.91 -7.90 1.65
CA ARG A 73 -2.65 -8.48 2.77
C ARG A 73 -1.65 -9.01 3.80
N ASN A 74 -1.58 -8.32 4.93
CA ASN A 74 -0.69 -8.70 6.01
C ASN A 74 -1.09 -10.04 6.64
N ARG A 75 -0.12 -10.67 7.29
CA ARG A 75 -0.30 -11.87 8.10
C ARG A 75 -1.29 -11.62 9.24
N ILE A 76 -2.19 -12.58 9.46
CA ILE A 76 -3.19 -12.52 10.54
C ILE A 76 -2.81 -13.53 11.63
N LYS A 77 -2.64 -13.03 12.86
CA LYS A 77 -2.40 -13.84 14.08
C LYS A 77 -1.23 -14.83 13.90
N ASP A 78 -1.49 -16.10 14.12
CA ASP A 78 -0.50 -17.19 14.28
C ASP A 78 -0.18 -17.91 12.97
N LYS A 79 -0.60 -17.37 11.82
CA LYS A 79 -0.24 -17.93 10.51
C LYS A 79 1.28 -17.86 10.30
N SER A 80 1.83 -18.87 9.64
CA SER A 80 3.17 -18.81 9.07
C SER A 80 3.27 -17.78 7.95
N TYR A 81 4.49 -17.47 7.52
CA TYR A 81 4.69 -16.56 6.39
C TYR A 81 4.17 -17.18 5.09
N GLU A 82 4.41 -18.47 4.90
CA GLU A 82 3.99 -19.25 3.74
C GLU A 82 2.46 -19.28 3.62
N GLU A 83 1.76 -19.57 4.72
CA GLU A 83 0.29 -19.52 4.76
C GLU A 83 -0.25 -18.13 4.43
N ALA A 84 0.39 -17.08 4.97
CA ALA A 84 -0.03 -15.71 4.68
C ALA A 84 0.13 -15.35 3.19
N ARG A 85 1.22 -15.80 2.55
CA ARG A 85 1.46 -15.57 1.11
C ARG A 85 0.45 -16.30 0.24
N VAL A 86 0.12 -17.56 0.57
CA VAL A 86 -0.90 -18.33 -0.16
C VAL A 86 -2.26 -17.66 -0.06
N GLU A 87 -2.63 -17.17 1.13
CA GLU A 87 -3.90 -16.49 1.30
C GLU A 87 -3.96 -15.11 0.64
N GLU A 88 -2.85 -14.36 0.64
CA GLU A 88 -2.75 -13.10 -0.08
C GLU A 88 -2.92 -13.33 -1.59
N ALA A 89 -2.19 -14.28 -2.16
CA ALA A 89 -2.31 -14.62 -3.58
C ALA A 89 -3.75 -15.03 -3.91
N ARG A 90 -4.37 -15.87 -3.07
CA ARG A 90 -5.77 -16.27 -3.24
C ARG A 90 -6.72 -15.08 -3.22
N LEU A 91 -6.53 -14.13 -2.30
CA LEU A 91 -7.35 -12.92 -2.22
C LEU A 91 -7.29 -12.12 -3.53
N PHE A 92 -6.10 -11.73 -3.97
CA PHE A 92 -5.92 -10.91 -5.18
C PHE A 92 -6.22 -11.66 -6.50
N GLN A 93 -6.42 -12.97 -6.46
CA GLN A 93 -6.83 -13.76 -7.63
C GLN A 93 -8.35 -13.98 -7.70
N THR A 94 -9.04 -14.06 -6.56
CA THR A 94 -10.42 -14.55 -6.51
C THR A 94 -11.45 -13.53 -6.04
N ASP A 95 -11.03 -12.47 -5.36
CA ASP A 95 -11.95 -11.42 -4.93
C ASP A 95 -12.45 -10.62 -6.14
N PRO A 96 -13.77 -10.37 -6.29
CA PRO A 96 -14.34 -9.70 -7.46
C PRO A 96 -13.77 -8.30 -7.73
N PHE A 97 -13.37 -7.56 -6.70
CA PHE A 97 -12.83 -6.20 -6.85
C PHE A 97 -11.32 -6.23 -6.92
N LEU A 98 -10.66 -6.93 -5.99
CA LEU A 98 -9.19 -6.95 -5.92
C LEU A 98 -8.54 -7.72 -7.08
N SER A 99 -9.29 -8.65 -7.71
CA SER A 99 -8.80 -9.34 -8.90
C SER A 99 -8.61 -8.42 -10.11
N GLN A 100 -9.28 -7.26 -10.13
CA GLN A 100 -9.20 -6.27 -11.20
C GLN A 100 -7.94 -5.40 -11.11
N ILE A 101 -7.28 -5.36 -9.95
CA ILE A 101 -6.05 -4.58 -9.74
C ILE A 101 -4.91 -5.20 -10.54
N ASP A 102 -4.09 -4.33 -11.16
CA ASP A 102 -2.91 -4.71 -11.92
C ASP A 102 -1.97 -5.59 -11.07
N LYS A 103 -1.57 -6.74 -11.62
CA LYS A 103 -0.75 -7.72 -10.89
C LYS A 103 0.68 -7.24 -10.65
N SER A 104 1.15 -6.22 -11.36
CA SER A 104 2.46 -5.60 -11.16
C SER A 104 2.55 -4.76 -9.88
N ILE A 105 1.44 -4.46 -9.22
CA ILE A 105 1.36 -3.60 -8.04
C ILE A 105 0.68 -4.29 -6.84
N VAL A 106 0.53 -5.62 -6.84
CA VAL A 106 -0.14 -6.36 -5.75
C VAL A 106 0.71 -7.49 -5.19
N GLY A 107 0.63 -7.64 -3.88
CA GLY A 107 1.21 -8.74 -3.11
C GLY A 107 2.60 -8.43 -2.58
N ILE A 108 2.94 -9.08 -1.47
CA ILE A 108 4.26 -8.94 -0.86
C ILE A 108 5.40 -9.38 -1.82
N PRO A 109 5.25 -10.32 -2.79
CA PRO A 109 6.34 -10.64 -3.73
C PRO A 109 6.75 -9.47 -4.64
N ILE A 110 5.86 -8.49 -4.84
CA ILE A 110 6.16 -7.27 -5.58
C ILE A 110 6.89 -6.26 -4.67
N LEU A 111 6.56 -6.26 -3.37
CA LEU A 111 7.17 -5.35 -2.39
C LEU A 111 8.58 -5.77 -1.94
N ALA A 112 8.90 -7.07 -1.94
CA ALA A 112 10.04 -7.67 -1.23
C ALA A 112 11.08 -8.33 -2.13
#